data_AF-A0A7M3MVM1-F1
#
_entry.id   AF-A0A7M3MVM1-F1
#
_cell.length_a   1.000
_cell.length_b   1.000
_cell.length_c   1.000
_cell.angle_alpha   90.00
_cell.angle_beta   90.00
_cell.angle_gamma   90.00
#
_symmetry.space_group_name_H-M   'P 1'
#
loop_
_entity.id
_entity.type
_entity.pdbx_description
1 polymer ?
#
loop_
_entity_poly.entity_id
_entity_poly.type
_entity_poly.pdbx_seq_one_letter_code
_entity_poly.pdbx_strand_id
1 'polypeptide(L)'
;MDRDEFKSKAKKQINELFDRIEELEKKQEEVKHTADKKYEEQLKKLKEEKSMLKKRYEELEDVAEERWDEARDAFNKSADSFQKGFNELASIVRL
;
A
#
# COMPACT_ATOMS: atom_id res chain seq x y z
N MET A 1 -15.16 15.95 0.52
CA MET A 1 -15.29 14.56 0.07
C MET A 1 -16.18 13.84 1.06
N ASP A 2 -17.27 13.27 0.57
CA ASP A 2 -18.17 12.44 1.38
C ASP A 2 -17.61 11.02 1.54
N ARG A 3 -18.35 10.15 2.24
CA ARG A 3 -17.87 8.79 2.55
C ARG A 3 -17.75 7.92 1.31
N ASP A 4 -18.71 7.98 0.41
CA ASP A 4 -18.76 7.11 -0.75
C ASP A 4 -17.70 7.52 -1.79
N GLU A 5 -17.50 8.82 -1.96
CA GLU A 5 -16.40 9.38 -2.74
C GLU A 5 -15.04 8.98 -2.13
N PHE A 6 -14.90 9.02 -0.79
CA PHE A 6 -13.69 8.55 -0.12
C PHE A 6 -13.44 7.06 -0.36
N LYS A 7 -14.44 6.20 -0.14
CA LYS A 7 -14.34 4.74 -0.36
C LYS A 7 -13.96 4.44 -1.82
N SER A 8 -14.63 5.07 -2.78
CA SER A 8 -14.34 4.90 -4.21
C SER A 8 -12.89 5.28 -4.55
N LYS A 9 -12.42 6.43 -4.04
CA LYS A 9 -11.03 6.87 -4.23
C LYS A 9 -10.03 5.94 -3.55
N ALA A 10 -10.30 5.51 -2.32
CA ALA A 10 -9.46 4.59 -1.57
C ALA A 10 -9.34 3.23 -2.28
N LYS A 11 -10.44 2.71 -2.81
CA LYS A 11 -10.46 1.47 -3.61
C LYS A 11 -9.60 1.59 -4.87
N LYS A 12 -9.77 2.69 -5.61
CA LYS A 12 -8.97 2.96 -6.80
C LYS A 12 -7.48 3.05 -6.47
N GLN A 13 -7.13 3.80 -5.43
CA GLN A 13 -5.75 3.89 -4.96
C GLN A 13 -5.20 2.51 -4.59
N ILE A 14 -5.93 1.71 -3.81
CA ILE A 14 -5.51 0.36 -3.47
C ILE A 14 -5.21 -0.44 -4.74
N ASN A 15 -6.13 -0.49 -5.71
CA ASN A 15 -5.92 -1.24 -6.95
C ASN A 15 -4.66 -0.78 -7.71
N GLU A 16 -4.45 0.53 -7.85
CA GLU A 16 -3.23 1.06 -8.48
C GLU A 16 -1.95 0.65 -7.71
N LEU A 17 -2.02 0.58 -6.38
CA LEU A 17 -0.91 0.10 -5.56
C LEU A 17 -0.67 -1.41 -5.70
N PHE A 18 -1.73 -2.21 -5.92
CA PHE A 18 -1.62 -3.63 -6.23
C PHE A 18 -0.82 -3.83 -7.52
N ASP A 19 -1.17 -3.12 -8.59
CA ASP A 19 -0.51 -3.21 -9.90
C ASP A 19 0.97 -2.82 -9.81
N ARG A 20 1.27 -1.72 -9.11
CA ARG A 20 2.66 -1.26 -8.90
C ARG A 20 3.52 -2.27 -8.14
N ILE A 21 2.94 -3.03 -7.21
CA ILE A 21 3.67 -4.09 -6.49
C ILE A 21 3.97 -5.26 -7.42
N GLU A 22 3.06 -5.62 -8.31
CA GLU A 22 3.32 -6.68 -9.30
C GLU A 22 4.44 -6.27 -10.27
N GLU A 23 4.51 -4.99 -10.65
CA GLU A 23 5.63 -4.47 -11.45
C GLU A 23 6.96 -4.55 -10.70
N LEU A 24 6.96 -4.22 -9.41
CA LEU A 24 8.13 -4.36 -8.54
C LEU A 24 8.57 -5.83 -8.40
N GLU A 25 7.63 -6.76 -8.23
CA GLU A 25 7.93 -8.19 -8.19
C GLU A 25 8.63 -8.66 -9.47
N LYS A 26 8.12 -8.25 -10.64
CA LYS A 26 8.75 -8.58 -11.93
C LYS A 26 10.16 -7.98 -12.06
N LYS A 27 10.33 -6.72 -11.64
CA LYS A 27 11.65 -6.06 -11.65
C LYS A 27 12.66 -6.72 -10.73
N GLN A 28 12.23 -7.40 -9.67
CA GLN A 28 13.12 -8.17 -8.80
C GLN A 28 13.95 -9.18 -9.59
N GLU A 29 13.34 -9.84 -10.57
CA GLU A 29 13.99 -10.87 -11.38
C GLU A 29 15.10 -10.28 -12.27
N GLU A 30 15.06 -8.97 -12.53
CA GLU A 30 16.02 -8.24 -13.36
C GLU A 30 17.21 -7.67 -12.56
N VAL A 31 17.03 -7.45 -11.25
CA VAL A 31 18.07 -6.91 -10.37
C VAL A 31 18.96 -8.07 -9.92
N LYS A 32 20.27 -8.00 -10.18
CA LYS A 32 21.24 -9.03 -9.75
C LYS A 32 22.27 -8.50 -8.75
N HIS A 33 22.63 -9.39 -7.82
CA HIS A 33 23.94 -9.58 -7.18
C HIS A 33 24.21 -8.88 -5.83
N THR A 34 23.45 -7.88 -5.38
CA THR A 34 23.64 -7.33 -4.01
C THR A 34 22.45 -6.53 -3.49
N ALA A 35 21.71 -5.85 -4.37
CA ALA A 35 20.47 -5.17 -4.02
C ALA A 35 19.34 -6.17 -3.69
N ASP A 36 19.43 -7.41 -4.17
CA ASP A 36 18.39 -8.45 -4.10
C ASP A 36 17.90 -8.69 -2.67
N LYS A 37 18.78 -8.85 -1.67
CA LYS A 37 18.34 -9.12 -0.28
C LYS A 37 17.60 -7.94 0.36
N LYS A 38 18.16 -6.73 0.22
CA LYS A 38 17.51 -5.51 0.77
C LYS A 38 16.19 -5.26 0.03
N TYR A 39 16.17 -5.51 -1.27
CA TYR A 39 14.99 -5.41 -2.10
C TYR A 39 13.91 -6.41 -1.68
N GLU A 40 14.28 -7.69 -1.51
CA GLU A 40 13.40 -8.77 -1.02
C GLU A 40 12.78 -8.43 0.34
N GLU A 41 13.61 -8.00 1.29
CA GLU A 41 13.14 -7.62 2.63
C GLU A 41 12.17 -6.44 2.57
N GLN A 42 12.47 -5.42 1.77
CA GLN A 42 11.61 -4.24 1.65
C GLN A 42 10.34 -4.54 0.87
N LEU A 43 10.40 -5.36 -0.18
CA LEU A 43 9.23 -5.84 -0.91
C LEU A 43 8.32 -6.68 -0.01
N LYS A 44 8.90 -7.54 0.84
CA LYS A 44 8.12 -8.30 1.82
C LYS A 44 7.39 -7.38 2.81
N LYS A 45 8.09 -6.39 3.37
CA LYS A 45 7.47 -5.38 4.25
C LYS A 45 6.36 -4.62 3.54
N LEU A 46 6.60 -4.20 2.30
CA LEU A 46 5.62 -3.48 1.50
C LEU A 46 4.36 -4.33 1.22
N LYS A 47 4.51 -5.64 1.02
CA LYS A 47 3.38 -6.59 0.91
C LYS A 47 2.60 -6.73 2.22
N GLU A 48 3.27 -6.69 3.36
CA GLU A 48 2.61 -6.68 4.68
C GLU A 48 1.82 -5.39 4.89
N GLU A 49 2.40 -4.23 4.54
CA GLU A 49 1.71 -2.93 4.57
C GLU A 49 0.52 -2.88 3.60
N LYS A 50 0.66 -3.45 2.40
CA LYS A 50 -0.43 -3.63 1.42
C LYS A 50 -1.61 -4.39 2.02
N SER A 51 -1.32 -5.50 2.70
CA SER A 51 -2.32 -6.34 3.35
C SER A 51 -3.01 -5.59 4.48
N MET A 52 -2.25 -4.82 5.27
CA MET A 52 -2.80 -3.97 6.32
C MET A 52 -3.70 -2.88 5.74
N LEU A 53 -3.26 -2.20 4.67
CA LEU A 53 -4.05 -1.17 3.99
C LEU A 53 -5.37 -1.72 3.45
N LYS A 54 -5.34 -2.92 2.85
CA LYS A 54 -6.56 -3.61 2.40
C LYS A 54 -7.51 -3.89 3.56
N LYS A 55 -7.01 -4.40 4.69
CA LYS A 55 -7.83 -4.61 5.89
C LYS A 55 -8.45 -3.31 6.41
N ARG A 56 -7.69 -2.20 6.42
CA ARG A 56 -8.24 -0.89 6.81
C ARG A 56 -9.31 -0.39 5.85
N TYR A 57 -9.21 -0.74 4.57
CA TYR A 57 -10.26 -0.44 3.61
C TYR A 57 -11.51 -1.31 3.82
N GLU A 58 -11.36 -2.60 4.11
CA GLU A 58 -12.49 -3.46 4.48
C GLU A 58 -13.19 -2.91 5.75
N GLU A 59 -12.43 -2.44 6.74
CA GLU A 59 -12.99 -1.74 7.92
C GLU A 59 -13.75 -0.47 7.53
N LEU A 60 -13.25 0.33 6.58
CA LEU A 60 -13.99 1.50 6.06
C LEU A 60 -15.32 1.12 5.43
N GLU A 61 -15.40 -0.03 4.75
CA GLU A 61 -16.63 -0.47 4.10
C GLU A 61 -17.73 -0.77 5.13
N ASP A 62 -17.38 -1.38 6.26
CA ASP A 62 -18.30 -1.91 7.27
C ASP A 62 -18.51 -1.03 8.51
N VAL A 63 -17.70 0.01 8.71
CA VAL A 63 -17.75 0.85 9.92
C VAL A 63 -19.03 1.67 10.01
N ALA A 64 -19.59 1.74 11.22
CA ALA A 64 -20.71 2.61 11.55
C ALA A 64 -20.33 4.10 11.51
N GLU A 65 -21.35 4.96 11.40
CA GLU A 65 -21.17 6.40 11.18
C GLU A 65 -20.35 7.09 12.27
N GLU A 66 -20.58 6.72 13.51
CA GLU A 66 -19.93 7.26 14.69
C GLU A 66 -18.41 6.98 14.75
N ARG A 67 -17.94 5.95 14.03
CA ARG A 67 -16.52 5.54 13.99
C ARG A 67 -15.85 5.79 12.64
N TRP A 68 -16.56 6.43 11.71
CA TRP A 68 -16.05 6.71 10.38
C TRP A 68 -14.74 7.49 10.38
N ASP A 69 -14.66 8.58 11.17
CA ASP A 69 -13.45 9.42 11.19
C ASP A 69 -12.25 8.65 11.75
N GLU A 70 -12.45 7.80 12.76
CA GLU A 70 -11.41 6.91 13.31
C GLU A 70 -10.91 5.93 12.24
N ALA A 71 -11.83 5.27 11.53
CA ALA A 71 -11.49 4.31 10.48
C ALA A 71 -10.80 4.99 9.28
N ARG A 72 -11.27 6.18 8.88
CA ARG A 72 -10.66 7.00 7.83
C ARG A 72 -9.23 7.37 8.18
N ASP A 73 -9.00 7.81 9.42
CA ASP A 73 -7.67 8.18 9.89
C ASP A 73 -6.74 6.96 9.98
N ALA A 74 -7.26 5.80 10.39
CA ALA A 74 -6.51 4.54 10.39
C ALA A 74 -6.11 4.11 8.97
N PHE A 75 -7.02 4.21 8.01
CA PHE A 75 -6.73 3.97 6.59
C PHE A 75 -5.66 4.93 6.07
N ASN A 76 -5.81 6.25 6.30
CA ASN A 76 -4.85 7.25 5.84
C ASN A 76 -3.45 6.99 6.41
N LYS A 77 -3.33 6.64 7.69
CA LYS A 77 -2.04 6.28 8.30
C LYS A 77 -1.42 5.04 7.65
N SER A 78 -2.24 4.03 7.33
CA SER A 78 -1.77 2.83 6.63
C SER A 78 -1.35 3.14 5.20
N ALA A 79 -2.06 4.04 4.51
CA ALA A 79 -1.74 4.47 3.16
C ALA A 79 -0.42 5.27 3.13
N ASP A 80 -0.20 6.15 4.11
CA ASP A 80 1.04 6.90 4.27
C ASP A 80 2.24 5.97 4.56
N SER A 81 2.06 4.94 5.40
CA SER A 81 3.11 3.95 5.67
C SER A 81 3.48 3.20 4.39
N PHE A 82 2.47 2.68 3.68
CA PHE A 82 2.66 2.02 2.40
C PHE A 82 3.40 2.91 1.39
N GLN A 83 2.99 4.18 1.26
CA GLN A 83 3.62 5.13 0.34
C GLN A 83 5.11 5.31 0.66
N LYS A 84 5.46 5.39 1.95
CA LYS A 84 6.86 5.47 2.39
C LYS A 84 7.62 4.20 2.05
N GLY A 85 7.09 3.02 2.36
CA GLY A 85 7.72 1.74 2.02
C GLY A 85 7.91 1.57 0.51
N PHE A 86 6.92 1.99 -0.29
CA PHE A 86 7.02 1.99 -1.75
C PHE A 86 8.14 2.89 -2.25
N ASN A 87 8.21 4.13 -1.75
CA ASN A 87 9.26 5.08 -2.16
C ASN A 87 10.66 4.58 -1.77
N GLU A 88 10.79 3.97 -0.58
CA GLU A 88 12.04 3.33 -0.16
C GLU A 88 12.45 2.21 -1.12
N LEU A 89 11.52 1.33 -1.48
CA LEU A 89 11.78 0.23 -2.41
C LEU A 89 12.10 0.72 -3.83
N ALA A 90 11.33 1.68 -4.35
CA ALA A 90 11.55 2.29 -5.66
C ALA A 90 12.95 2.92 -5.77
N SER A 91 13.43 3.55 -4.69
CA SER A 91 14.78 4.14 -4.65
C SER A 91 15.91 3.10 -4.79
N ILE A 92 15.68 1.85 -4.36
CA ILE A 92 16.66 0.76 -4.47
C ILE A 92 16.83 0.34 -5.93
N VAL A 93 15.73 0.31 -6.70
CA VAL A 93 15.71 -0.13 -8.09
C VAL A 93 15.71 1.01 -9.11
N ARG A 94 15.88 2.25 -8.65
CA ARG A 94 15.88 3.48 -9.46
C ARG A 94 14.62 3.58 -10.34
N LEU A 95 13.47 3.29 -9.74
CA LEU A 95 12.14 3.46 -10.32
C LEU A 95 11.68 4.92 -10.26
#